data_AF-A0A7S1BEZ4-F1
#
_entry.id   AF-A0A7S1BEZ4-F1
#
_cell.length_a   1.000
_cell.length_b   1.000
_cell.length_c   1.000
_cell.angle_alpha   90.00
_cell.angle_beta   90.00
_cell.angle_gamma   90.00
#
_symmetry.space_group_name_H-M   'P 1'
#
loop_
_entity.id
_entity.type
_entity.pdbx_description
1 polymer ?
#
loop_
_entity_poly.entity_id
_entity_poly.type
_entity_poly.pdbx_seq_one_letter_code
_entity_poly.pdbx_strand_id
1 'polypeptide(L)'
;RSVASVAVLVTLPNRSGLSQYEISEVIQAIAGEVDQMQEFEARETIGIGPEDAGLARNAGLRLNRPADAFAWMGMGCYLHPLVVPLIVKAGNAYGLFSSSGDNTSVFDAWNFLSDMNPRDIRNILESKVPMTYYGSLGPAETTYWRSPNVSIASVTDFRKGAVGDQQRVWQATMSNGAAIFTTYPGPGNVAQSGMLQAWLSGSSSNGGGGDDDGDSNNSDYSAGYWTGSASLPRIGQWKNKLLVLYRPPPDFYGTIQSALFPYGYTHASFPLEYFDEVYDDLKYTGRIAGRIGDGFVALFSASSAGWIDDQEIYSATGVYGTGAWACVVGDVATHGSFSSFVTYVQGTTFEVSDYASMDTTLSFPDEESFSFGWDSPFVRTDARGKRKKVALSGYGRFDNAFVSAKFPTTGHIKIRFEGLVHVLNFKAGTRVTQSAGINIIAVFFSGFLLIGISFILRRRYPDLNGGLHDFFHKLCHPEGKIKLLN
;
A
#
# COMPACT_ATOMS: atom_id res chain seq x y z
N ARG A 1 -8.68 -7.54 7.26
CA ARG A 1 -7.82 -6.34 7.47
C ARG A 1 -8.17 -5.15 6.55
N SER A 2 -8.83 -5.32 5.39
CA SER A 2 -9.27 -4.20 4.52
C SER A 2 -10.44 -3.36 5.08
N VAL A 3 -11.32 -3.95 5.89
CA VAL A 3 -12.38 -3.22 6.63
C VAL A 3 -11.79 -2.35 7.74
N ALA A 4 -10.60 -2.72 8.25
CA ALA A 4 -9.89 -1.93 9.25
C ALA A 4 -9.34 -0.63 8.66
N SER A 5 -8.99 -0.56 7.37
CA SER A 5 -8.50 0.68 6.74
C SER A 5 -9.54 1.82 6.75
N VAL A 6 -10.83 1.47 6.64
CA VAL A 6 -11.93 2.46 6.78
C VAL A 6 -12.20 2.80 8.25
N ALA A 7 -12.00 1.85 9.17
CA ALA A 7 -12.15 2.09 10.61
C ALA A 7 -10.97 2.87 11.22
N VAL A 8 -9.76 2.75 10.68
CA VAL A 8 -8.52 3.34 11.20
C VAL A 8 -8.37 4.82 10.80
N LEU A 9 -9.16 5.34 9.85
CA LEU A 9 -9.15 6.77 9.51
C LEU A 9 -9.81 7.70 10.54
N VAL A 10 -10.31 7.18 11.67
CA VAL A 10 -10.99 7.97 12.73
C VAL A 10 -10.25 7.92 14.08
N THR A 11 -9.09 7.26 14.16
CA THR A 11 -8.33 7.15 15.41
C THR A 11 -7.19 8.19 15.47
N LEU A 12 -7.51 9.40 15.96
CA LEU A 12 -6.54 10.26 16.64
C LEU A 12 -6.55 9.91 18.15
N PRO A 13 -5.41 10.03 18.85
CA PRO A 13 -5.21 9.41 20.15
C PRO A 13 -5.94 10.18 21.24
N ASN A 14 -6.98 9.57 21.82
CA ASN A 14 -7.36 9.85 23.20
C ASN A 14 -7.77 8.54 23.88
N ARG A 15 -6.87 8.03 24.73
CA ARG A 15 -7.13 6.95 25.68
C ARG A 15 -8.19 7.43 26.68
N SER A 16 -9.46 7.27 26.32
CA SER A 16 -10.66 7.31 27.18
C SER A 16 -11.99 7.26 26.39
N GLY A 17 -11.98 7.54 25.08
CA GLY A 17 -13.21 7.62 24.26
C GLY A 17 -13.60 6.37 23.46
N LEU A 18 -12.82 5.29 23.51
CA LEU A 18 -13.04 4.08 22.69
C LEU A 18 -14.33 3.31 23.04
N SER A 19 -14.94 3.56 24.21
CA SER A 19 -16.17 2.87 24.62
C SER A 19 -17.44 3.34 23.90
N GLN A 20 -17.36 4.42 23.09
CA GLN A 20 -18.53 5.01 22.41
C GLN A 20 -18.48 4.92 20.87
N TYR A 21 -17.42 4.37 20.28
CA TYR A 21 -17.35 4.25 18.83
C TYR A 21 -18.14 3.04 18.33
N GLU A 22 -19.31 3.29 17.76
CA GLU A 22 -20.10 2.26 17.08
C GLU A 22 -19.72 2.16 15.60
N ILE A 23 -19.46 0.94 15.13
CA ILE A 23 -19.24 0.64 13.71
C ILE A 23 -20.57 0.76 12.98
N SER A 24 -20.63 1.57 11.92
CA SER A 24 -21.84 1.74 11.11
C SER A 24 -22.32 0.43 10.50
N GLU A 25 -23.64 0.22 10.44
CA GLU A 25 -24.30 -0.92 9.79
C GLU A 25 -23.77 -1.19 8.38
N VAL A 26 -23.57 -0.14 7.56
CA VAL A 26 -22.96 -0.25 6.23
C VAL A 26 -21.59 -0.95 6.26
N ILE A 27 -20.74 -0.62 7.24
CA ILE A 27 -19.39 -1.17 7.36
C ILE A 27 -19.45 -2.62 7.86
N GLN A 28 -20.37 -2.93 8.77
CA GLN A 28 -20.61 -4.30 9.24
C GLN A 28 -21.12 -5.20 8.10
N ALA A 29 -22.07 -4.69 7.30
CA ALA A 29 -22.62 -5.40 6.15
C ALA A 29 -21.55 -5.64 5.07
N ILE A 30 -20.72 -4.63 4.76
CA ILE A 30 -19.55 -4.80 3.89
C ILE A 30 -18.60 -5.85 4.43
N ALA A 31 -18.33 -5.89 5.74
CA ALA A 31 -17.44 -6.89 6.31
C ALA A 31 -17.95 -8.32 6.07
N GLY A 32 -19.24 -8.55 6.33
CA GLY A 32 -19.86 -9.86 6.08
C GLY A 32 -19.89 -10.25 4.59
N GLU A 33 -20.09 -9.29 3.69
CA GLU A 33 -20.05 -9.52 2.25
C GLU A 33 -18.64 -9.83 1.75
N VAL A 34 -17.65 -9.05 2.20
CA VAL A 34 -16.26 -9.25 1.82
C VAL A 34 -15.85 -10.68 2.15
N ASP A 35 -16.17 -11.22 3.31
CA ASP A 35 -15.81 -12.60 3.65
C ASP A 35 -16.35 -13.66 2.65
N GLN A 36 -17.40 -13.33 1.89
CA GLN A 36 -17.99 -14.20 0.86
C GLN A 36 -17.49 -13.91 -0.58
N MET A 37 -16.88 -12.76 -0.80
CA MET A 37 -16.37 -12.37 -2.13
C MET A 37 -15.20 -13.27 -2.56
N GLN A 38 -15.34 -13.85 -3.76
CA GLN A 38 -14.27 -14.61 -4.41
C GLN A 38 -13.05 -13.76 -4.76
N GLU A 39 -13.28 -12.50 -5.18
CA GLU A 39 -12.21 -11.52 -5.38
C GLU A 39 -12.61 -10.19 -4.74
N PHE A 40 -11.68 -9.59 -4.01
CA PHE A 40 -11.80 -8.20 -3.56
C PHE A 40 -10.50 -7.45 -3.87
N GLU A 41 -10.63 -6.32 -4.57
CA GLU A 41 -9.54 -5.38 -4.85
C GLU A 41 -9.77 -4.06 -4.13
N ALA A 42 -8.68 -3.49 -3.61
CA ALA A 42 -8.66 -2.12 -3.11
C ALA A 42 -7.36 -1.42 -3.48
N ARG A 43 -7.46 -0.12 -3.78
CA ARG A 43 -6.31 0.75 -4.00
C ARG A 43 -6.50 2.03 -3.21
N GLU A 44 -5.41 2.53 -2.63
CA GLU A 44 -5.48 3.72 -1.77
C GLU A 44 -4.24 4.58 -1.95
N THR A 45 -4.46 5.88 -2.11
CA THR A 45 -3.42 6.90 -1.98
C THR A 45 -3.40 7.47 -0.56
N ILE A 46 -2.23 7.43 0.07
CA ILE A 46 -2.03 7.88 1.45
C ILE A 46 -0.82 8.81 1.51
N GLY A 47 -0.83 9.75 2.45
CA GLY A 47 0.33 10.57 2.77
C GLY A 47 0.42 11.84 1.94
N ILE A 48 1.21 12.78 2.45
CA ILE A 48 1.51 14.06 1.81
C ILE A 48 3.02 14.20 1.87
N GLY A 49 3.61 14.64 0.76
CA GLY A 49 5.06 14.79 0.62
C GLY A 49 5.43 16.22 0.26
N PRO A 50 6.70 16.61 0.50
CA PRO A 50 7.20 17.92 0.11
C PRO A 50 7.27 18.11 -1.42
N GLU A 51 7.20 17.04 -2.20
CA GLU A 51 7.26 17.02 -3.67
C GLU A 51 5.98 17.55 -4.31
N ASP A 52 4.82 17.37 -3.66
CA ASP A 52 3.55 17.97 -4.09
C ASP A 52 3.25 19.23 -3.27
N ALA A 53 3.83 20.35 -3.71
CA ALA A 53 3.62 21.66 -3.09
C ALA A 53 2.16 22.14 -3.15
N GLY A 54 1.32 21.60 -4.03
CA GLY A 54 -0.11 21.93 -4.09
C GLY A 54 -0.86 21.25 -2.96
N LEU A 55 -0.69 19.93 -2.86
CA LEU A 55 -1.27 19.09 -1.82
C LEU A 55 -0.80 19.49 -0.41
N ALA A 56 0.51 19.66 -0.23
CA ALA A 56 1.10 20.12 1.03
C ALA A 56 0.49 21.46 1.45
N ARG A 57 0.29 22.38 0.50
CA ARG A 57 -0.29 23.69 0.78
C ARG A 57 -1.73 23.59 1.26
N ASN A 58 -2.53 22.72 0.65
CA ASN A 58 -3.92 22.45 1.02
C ASN A 58 -4.02 21.85 2.43
N ALA A 59 -3.01 21.08 2.85
CA ALA A 59 -2.90 20.57 4.21
C ALA A 59 -2.28 21.56 5.21
N GLY A 60 -2.03 22.81 4.80
CA GLY A 60 -1.49 23.85 5.69
C GLY A 60 0.03 23.79 5.90
N LEU A 61 0.74 22.94 5.17
CA LEU A 61 2.20 22.81 5.23
C LEU A 61 2.86 23.66 4.14
N ARG A 62 3.98 24.32 4.45
CA ARG A 62 4.77 25.11 3.51
C ARG A 62 6.25 24.75 3.63
N LEU A 63 6.98 24.95 2.53
CA LEU A 63 8.45 24.76 2.49
C LEU A 63 9.23 26.07 2.72
N ASN A 64 8.55 27.15 3.12
CA ASN A 64 9.17 28.46 3.32
C ASN A 64 8.83 29.13 4.66
N ARG A 65 7.94 28.53 5.46
CA ARG A 65 7.54 29.00 6.80
C ARG A 65 8.32 28.22 7.86
N PRO A 66 9.28 28.82 8.59
CA PRO A 66 10.14 28.09 9.54
C PRO A 66 9.39 27.23 10.56
N ALA A 67 8.20 27.67 11.03
CA ALA A 67 7.36 26.88 11.92
C ALA A 67 6.90 25.53 11.34
N ASP A 68 6.86 25.38 10.02
CA ASP A 68 6.46 24.12 9.37
C ASP A 68 7.58 23.08 9.37
N ALA A 69 8.83 23.47 9.69
CA ALA A 69 9.94 22.54 9.81
C ALA A 69 9.60 21.40 10.77
N PHE A 70 8.99 21.71 11.92
CA PHE A 70 8.63 20.72 12.93
C PHE A 70 7.58 19.71 12.44
N ALA A 71 6.63 20.14 11.60
CA ALA A 71 5.66 19.23 11.02
C ALA A 71 6.31 18.28 10.00
N TRP A 72 7.21 18.79 9.16
CA TRP A 72 7.97 17.94 8.23
C TRP A 72 8.93 16.99 8.95
N MET A 73 9.57 17.45 10.02
CA MET A 73 10.38 16.61 10.91
C MET A 73 9.53 15.54 11.61
N GLY A 74 8.33 15.88 12.07
CA GLY A 74 7.37 14.92 12.61
C GLY A 74 6.89 13.86 11.61
N MET A 75 6.99 14.15 10.30
CA MET A 75 6.80 13.18 9.22
C MET A 75 8.12 12.51 8.78
N GLY A 76 9.17 12.57 9.60
CA GLY A 76 10.45 11.90 9.36
C GLY A 76 11.29 12.49 8.23
N CYS A 77 11.00 13.70 7.75
CA CYS A 77 11.71 14.30 6.61
C CYS A 77 13.04 14.97 7.01
N TYR A 78 13.87 14.26 7.78
CA TYR A 78 15.13 14.75 8.34
C TYR A 78 16.23 14.97 7.29
N LEU A 79 16.18 14.19 6.21
CA LEU A 79 17.20 14.19 5.15
C LEU A 79 16.65 14.62 3.79
N HIS A 80 15.38 15.02 3.75
CA HIS A 80 14.72 15.32 2.49
C HIS A 80 15.25 16.64 1.89
N PRO A 81 15.76 16.67 0.64
CA PRO A 81 16.39 17.85 0.02
C PRO A 81 15.49 19.09 0.03
N LEU A 82 14.19 18.92 -0.14
CA LEU A 82 13.23 20.03 -0.10
C LEU A 82 12.95 20.56 1.33
N VAL A 83 13.22 19.76 2.36
CA VAL A 83 12.86 20.06 3.76
C VAL A 83 14.07 20.54 4.56
N VAL A 84 15.26 19.97 4.37
CA VAL A 84 16.45 20.36 5.15
C VAL A 84 16.76 21.87 5.08
N PRO A 85 16.66 22.57 3.93
CA PRO A 85 16.81 24.01 3.91
C PRO A 85 15.81 24.75 4.82
N LEU A 86 14.61 24.20 5.01
CA LEU A 86 13.61 24.72 5.93
C LEU A 86 13.98 24.44 7.40
N ILE A 87 14.51 23.25 7.69
CA ILE A 87 15.04 22.89 9.03
C ILE A 87 16.16 23.84 9.43
N VAL A 88 17.14 24.06 8.55
CA VAL A 88 18.25 25.00 8.77
C VAL A 88 17.73 26.42 8.98
N LYS A 89 16.77 26.86 8.14
CA LYS A 89 16.11 28.16 8.31
C LYS A 89 15.42 28.29 9.66
N ALA A 90 14.75 27.24 10.16
CA ALA A 90 14.13 27.22 11.47
C ALA A 90 15.16 27.26 12.60
N GLY A 91 16.26 26.51 12.48
CA GLY A 91 17.37 26.55 13.42
C GLY A 91 17.94 27.96 13.59
N ASN A 92 18.22 28.64 12.48
CA ASN A 92 18.70 30.03 12.48
C ASN A 92 17.66 31.02 13.02
N ALA A 93 16.39 30.90 12.61
CA ALA A 93 15.34 31.84 13.00
C ALA A 93 14.96 31.76 14.48
N TYR A 94 15.09 30.59 15.10
CA TYR A 94 14.67 30.34 16.49
C TYR A 94 15.84 30.12 17.45
N GLY A 95 17.10 30.19 16.97
CA GLY A 95 18.29 29.98 17.80
C GLY A 95 18.39 28.57 18.35
N LEU A 96 18.09 27.55 17.54
CA LEU A 96 18.02 26.14 17.98
C LEU A 96 19.33 25.38 17.85
N PHE A 97 20.36 25.98 17.22
CA PHE A 97 21.70 25.42 17.22
C PHE A 97 22.37 25.75 18.57
N SER A 98 22.89 24.74 19.26
CA SER A 98 23.51 24.94 20.56
C SER A 98 24.82 25.72 20.42
N SER A 99 25.07 26.64 21.35
CA SER A 99 26.32 27.40 21.42
C SER A 99 27.34 26.78 22.39
N SER A 100 27.01 25.70 23.10
CA SER A 100 27.89 25.10 24.11
C SER A 100 27.55 23.66 24.52
N GLY A 101 28.43 22.73 24.14
CA GLY A 101 28.91 21.56 24.92
C GLY A 101 27.94 20.49 25.41
N ASP A 102 26.95 20.85 26.22
CA ASP A 102 26.33 19.90 27.17
C ASP A 102 24.84 19.63 26.90
N ASN A 103 24.21 20.38 25.99
CA ASN A 103 22.84 20.13 25.51
C ASN A 103 22.85 20.15 23.98
N THR A 104 23.09 19.01 23.34
CA THR A 104 22.97 18.87 21.89
C THR A 104 21.52 18.96 21.49
N SER A 105 21.18 20.00 20.74
CA SER A 105 19.88 20.11 20.07
C SER A 105 19.85 19.08 18.95
N VAL A 106 18.67 18.49 18.67
CA VAL A 106 18.49 17.67 17.46
C VAL A 106 18.89 18.46 16.20
N PHE A 107 18.76 19.79 16.24
CA PHE A 107 19.14 20.68 15.14
C PHE A 107 20.65 20.72 14.90
N ASP A 108 21.48 20.40 15.88
CA ASP A 108 22.94 20.46 15.74
C ASP A 108 23.48 19.49 14.67
N ALA A 109 22.70 18.45 14.35
CA ALA A 109 22.96 17.57 13.21
C ALA A 109 23.05 18.32 11.87
N TRP A 110 22.43 19.50 11.75
CA TRP A 110 22.46 20.36 10.56
C TRP A 110 23.22 21.68 10.77
N ASN A 111 23.90 21.88 11.91
CA ASN A 111 24.62 23.13 12.19
C ASN A 111 25.71 23.41 11.15
N PHE A 112 26.37 22.36 10.62
CA PHE A 112 27.37 22.51 9.55
C PHE A 112 26.81 23.10 8.24
N LEU A 113 25.48 23.19 8.09
CA LEU A 113 24.78 23.80 6.95
C LEU A 113 24.27 25.22 7.26
N SER A 114 24.42 25.73 8.49
CA SER A 114 23.78 26.97 8.98
C SER A 114 24.05 28.19 8.09
N ASP A 115 25.26 28.25 7.53
CA ASP A 115 25.77 29.38 6.75
C ASP A 115 25.61 29.15 5.23
N MET A 116 25.08 28.00 4.82
CA MET A 116 24.90 27.65 3.41
C MET A 116 23.57 28.19 2.87
N ASN A 117 23.57 28.57 1.59
CA ASN A 117 22.32 28.94 0.93
C ASN A 117 21.48 27.67 0.60
N PRO A 118 20.15 27.79 0.46
CA PRO A 118 19.27 26.64 0.19
C PRO A 118 19.59 25.82 -1.06
N ARG A 119 20.23 26.41 -2.07
CA ARG A 119 20.57 25.71 -3.32
C ARG A 119 21.75 24.77 -3.08
N ASP A 120 22.76 25.21 -2.35
CA ASP A 120 23.94 24.41 -2.05
C ASP A 120 23.59 23.26 -1.10
N ILE A 121 22.74 23.51 -0.10
CA ILE A 121 22.18 22.47 0.77
C ILE A 121 21.47 21.39 -0.06
N ARG A 122 20.63 21.79 -1.01
CA ARG A 122 19.94 20.85 -1.90
C ARG A 122 20.90 20.03 -2.74
N ASN A 123 21.89 20.66 -3.37
CA ASN A 123 22.88 19.96 -4.18
C ASN A 123 23.63 18.89 -3.36
N ILE A 124 24.01 19.21 -2.11
CA ILE A 124 24.65 18.25 -1.20
C ILE A 124 23.74 17.06 -0.92
N LEU A 125 22.45 17.28 -0.66
CA LEU A 125 21.51 16.21 -0.32
C LEU A 125 21.03 15.40 -1.53
N GLU A 126 20.87 16.04 -2.68
CA GLU A 126 20.57 15.39 -3.96
C GLU A 126 21.72 14.48 -4.40
N SER A 127 22.97 14.77 -4.04
CA SER A 127 24.07 13.80 -4.23
C SER A 127 24.02 12.59 -3.30
N LYS A 128 23.08 12.55 -2.34
CA LYS A 128 22.87 11.49 -1.34
C LYS A 128 21.48 10.83 -1.48
N VAL A 129 20.93 10.81 -2.71
CA VAL A 129 19.55 10.40 -3.06
C VAL A 129 18.99 9.25 -2.22
N PRO A 130 19.70 8.13 -1.98
CA PRO A 130 19.08 6.96 -1.36
C PRO A 130 18.70 7.16 0.11
N MET A 131 19.30 8.13 0.81
CA MET A 131 18.95 8.44 2.20
C MET A 131 17.83 9.46 2.34
N THR A 132 17.42 10.11 1.24
CA THR A 132 16.39 11.16 1.20
C THR A 132 15.10 10.77 1.94
N TYR A 133 14.73 9.50 1.84
CA TYR A 133 13.47 8.97 2.35
C TYR A 133 13.60 8.14 3.62
N TYR A 134 14.80 8.06 4.19
CA TYR A 134 15.04 7.31 5.41
C TYR A 134 14.13 7.82 6.54
N GLY A 135 13.27 6.96 7.07
CA GLY A 135 12.28 7.31 8.10
C GLY A 135 11.11 8.22 7.65
N SER A 136 11.05 8.65 6.39
CA SER A 136 10.04 9.60 5.93
C SER A 136 8.65 8.95 5.83
N LEU A 137 7.65 9.53 6.48
CA LEU A 137 6.24 9.21 6.35
C LEU A 137 5.65 10.08 5.23
N GLY A 138 5.72 9.58 3.99
CA GLY A 138 5.32 10.35 2.81
C GLY A 138 4.28 9.65 1.93
N PRO A 139 4.05 10.16 0.71
CA PRO A 139 3.07 9.62 -0.21
C PRO A 139 3.33 8.16 -0.54
N ALA A 140 2.27 7.35 -0.50
CA ALA A 140 2.29 5.93 -0.79
C ALA A 140 1.03 5.54 -1.57
N GLU A 141 1.22 4.69 -2.56
CA GLU A 141 0.15 4.10 -3.37
C GLU A 141 0.06 2.63 -3.01
N THR A 142 -1.06 2.21 -2.45
CA THR A 142 -1.25 0.83 -2.00
C THR A 142 -2.16 0.09 -2.96
N THR A 143 -1.85 -1.18 -3.21
CA THR A 143 -2.69 -2.11 -3.96
C THR A 143 -2.92 -3.34 -3.11
N TYR A 144 -4.17 -3.77 -3.03
CA TYR A 144 -4.61 -4.94 -2.29
C TYR A 144 -5.48 -5.82 -3.17
N TRP A 145 -5.23 -7.11 -3.10
CA TRP A 145 -6.11 -8.13 -3.66
C TRP A 145 -6.28 -9.26 -2.64
N ARG A 146 -7.45 -9.87 -2.59
CA ARG A 146 -7.66 -11.11 -1.85
C ARG A 146 -8.73 -11.99 -2.48
N SER A 147 -8.69 -13.25 -2.09
CA SER A 147 -9.82 -14.19 -2.09
C SER A 147 -10.18 -14.56 -0.64
N PRO A 148 -11.12 -15.49 -0.40
CA PRO A 148 -11.38 -16.01 0.95
C PRO A 148 -10.17 -16.70 1.60
N ASN A 149 -9.25 -17.26 0.81
CA ASN A 149 -8.19 -18.15 1.30
C ASN A 149 -6.79 -17.51 1.33
N VAL A 150 -6.59 -16.40 0.62
CA VAL A 150 -5.28 -15.74 0.53
C VAL A 150 -5.45 -14.26 0.18
N SER A 151 -4.48 -13.45 0.60
CA SER A 151 -4.39 -12.05 0.18
C SER A 151 -2.98 -11.64 -0.21
N ILE A 152 -2.85 -10.62 -1.05
CA ILE A 152 -1.59 -9.98 -1.38
C ILE A 152 -1.74 -8.47 -1.41
N ALA A 153 -0.81 -7.77 -0.76
CA ALA A 153 -0.77 -6.33 -0.67
C ALA A 153 0.62 -5.81 -1.05
N SER A 154 0.68 -4.62 -1.64
CA SER A 154 1.94 -3.91 -1.87
C SER A 154 1.77 -2.39 -1.86
N VAL A 155 2.89 -1.71 -1.66
CA VAL A 155 3.08 -0.30 -1.97
C VAL A 155 3.78 -0.21 -3.32
N THR A 156 3.08 0.29 -4.34
CA THR A 156 3.54 0.24 -5.74
C THR A 156 4.41 1.43 -6.09
N ASP A 157 5.49 1.18 -6.86
CA ASP A 157 6.48 2.17 -7.30
C ASP A 157 7.01 3.10 -6.18
N PHE A 158 7.13 2.57 -4.96
CA PHE A 158 7.44 3.35 -3.76
C PHE A 158 8.94 3.49 -3.53
N ARG A 159 9.49 4.69 -3.81
CA ARG A 159 10.85 5.11 -3.40
C ARG A 159 11.95 4.10 -3.73
N LYS A 160 11.82 3.46 -4.89
CA LYS A 160 12.74 2.44 -5.40
C LYS A 160 14.21 2.87 -5.24
N GLY A 161 15.04 2.01 -4.67
CA GLY A 161 16.47 2.26 -4.47
C GLY A 161 16.85 3.03 -3.20
N ALA A 162 15.88 3.64 -2.51
CA ALA A 162 16.13 4.34 -1.25
C ALA A 162 16.33 3.36 -0.08
N VAL A 163 17.02 3.78 0.97
CA VAL A 163 17.13 3.00 2.20
C VAL A 163 15.78 3.01 2.91
N GLY A 164 15.28 1.82 3.24
CA GLY A 164 14.07 1.63 4.04
C GLY A 164 14.41 1.44 5.52
N ASP A 165 13.53 1.91 6.40
CA ASP A 165 13.61 1.70 7.84
C ASP A 165 12.27 1.20 8.36
N GLN A 166 12.27 0.03 9.03
CA GLN A 166 11.07 -0.64 9.53
C GLN A 166 9.97 -0.83 8.46
N GLN A 167 10.36 -1.16 7.23
CA GLN A 167 9.45 -1.20 6.08
C GLN A 167 9.33 -2.60 5.49
N ARG A 168 8.08 -3.08 5.39
CA ARG A 168 7.68 -4.23 4.57
C ARG A 168 6.71 -3.74 3.51
N VAL A 169 7.23 -3.49 2.31
CA VAL A 169 6.48 -2.82 1.24
C VAL A 169 5.55 -3.74 0.45
N TRP A 170 5.60 -5.05 0.69
CA TRP A 170 4.59 -5.98 0.18
C TRP A 170 4.52 -7.24 1.04
N GLN A 171 3.41 -7.97 0.93
CA GLN A 171 3.23 -9.27 1.58
C GLN A 171 2.08 -10.04 0.93
N ALA A 172 2.27 -11.34 0.71
CA ALA A 172 1.20 -12.33 0.59
C ALA A 172 0.90 -12.94 1.97
N THR A 173 -0.37 -13.05 2.33
CA THR A 173 -0.83 -13.56 3.63
C THR A 173 -1.80 -14.70 3.41
N MET A 174 -1.41 -15.88 3.88
CA MET A 174 -2.17 -17.14 3.82
C MET A 174 -2.88 -17.43 5.15
N SER A 175 -2.19 -17.19 6.27
CA SER A 175 -2.69 -17.41 7.63
C SER A 175 -2.00 -16.45 8.62
N ASN A 176 -2.24 -16.58 9.92
CA ASN A 176 -1.56 -15.75 10.93
C ASN A 176 -0.04 -15.99 10.98
N GLY A 177 0.44 -17.19 10.61
CA GLY A 177 1.86 -17.54 10.62
C GLY A 177 2.53 -17.55 9.25
N ALA A 178 1.75 -17.71 8.18
CA ALA A 178 2.28 -17.75 6.82
C ALA A 178 2.18 -16.38 6.12
N ALA A 179 3.18 -15.55 6.40
CA ALA A 179 3.42 -14.28 5.73
C ALA A 179 4.61 -14.42 4.76
N ILE A 180 4.35 -14.21 3.47
CA ILE A 180 5.35 -14.33 2.42
C ILE A 180 5.69 -12.94 1.93
N PHE A 181 6.97 -12.57 2.00
CA PHE A 181 7.48 -11.29 1.53
C PHE A 181 8.97 -11.44 1.21
N THR A 182 9.50 -10.50 0.42
CA THR A 182 10.94 -10.38 0.18
C THR A 182 11.46 -9.06 0.71
N THR A 183 12.72 -9.05 1.12
CA THR A 183 13.43 -7.82 1.47
C THR A 183 14.90 -7.92 1.09
N TYR A 184 15.54 -6.76 0.98
CA TYR A 184 17.00 -6.71 1.00
C TYR A 184 17.41 -6.69 2.46
N PRO A 185 18.20 -7.66 2.95
CA PRO A 185 18.56 -7.68 4.36
C PRO A 185 19.29 -6.40 4.76
N GLY A 186 18.81 -5.75 5.82
CA GLY A 186 19.52 -4.64 6.45
C GLY A 186 20.88 -5.11 6.97
N PRO A 187 21.89 -4.23 7.03
CA PRO A 187 23.25 -4.62 7.44
C PRO A 187 23.37 -5.07 8.90
N GLY A 188 22.29 -4.94 9.70
CA GLY A 188 22.26 -5.36 11.10
C GLY A 188 23.42 -4.80 11.91
N ASN A 189 24.05 -5.66 12.72
CA ASN A 189 25.21 -5.30 13.54
C ASN A 189 26.52 -5.13 12.74
N VAL A 190 26.55 -5.47 11.45
CA VAL A 190 27.77 -5.44 10.62
C VAL A 190 28.18 -3.99 10.29
N ALA A 191 27.27 -3.03 10.38
CA ALA A 191 27.51 -1.59 10.19
C ALA A 191 27.93 -0.82 11.47
N GLN A 192 28.18 -1.51 12.60
CA GLN A 192 28.37 -0.91 13.93
C GLN A 192 29.66 -0.10 14.16
N SER A 193 30.48 0.16 13.14
CA SER A 193 31.71 0.96 13.31
C SER A 193 31.77 2.16 12.36
N GLY A 194 31.63 3.37 12.92
CA GLY A 194 31.97 4.64 12.24
C GLY A 194 30.80 5.59 11.98
N MET A 195 30.99 6.59 11.12
CA MET A 195 29.98 7.63 10.78
C MET A 195 28.60 7.08 10.38
N LEU A 196 28.55 5.86 9.83
CA LEU A 196 27.32 5.15 9.49
C LEU A 196 26.51 4.77 10.75
N GLN A 197 27.19 4.40 11.85
CA GLN A 197 26.57 4.18 13.15
C GLN A 197 25.94 5.48 13.67
N ALA A 198 26.66 6.60 13.70
CA ALA A 198 26.12 7.87 14.18
C ALA A 198 24.91 8.36 13.36
N TRP A 199 24.87 8.03 12.06
CA TRP A 199 23.76 8.35 11.16
C TRP A 199 22.53 7.43 11.33
N LEU A 200 22.75 6.12 11.51
CA LEU A 200 21.67 5.15 11.72
C LEU A 200 21.14 5.16 13.17
N SER A 201 22.01 5.38 14.16
CA SER A 201 21.65 5.44 15.58
C SER A 201 20.91 6.73 15.96
N GLY A 202 20.98 7.79 15.13
CA GLY A 202 20.25 9.02 15.32
C GLY A 202 18.72 8.88 15.23
N SER A 203 18.20 7.74 14.77
CA SER A 203 16.76 7.42 14.76
C SER A 203 16.30 6.45 15.85
N SER A 204 17.19 5.94 16.71
CA SER A 204 16.77 5.02 17.79
C SER A 204 17.62 5.04 19.07
N SER A 205 18.53 5.99 19.28
CA SER A 205 19.20 6.10 20.59
C SER A 205 18.33 6.83 21.63
N ASN A 206 17.13 6.31 21.90
CA ASN A 206 16.61 6.44 23.26
C ASN A 206 17.16 5.23 24.02
N GLY A 207 18.20 5.47 24.81
CA GLY A 207 18.76 4.47 25.72
C GLY A 207 17.71 4.00 26.70
N GLY A 208 17.11 2.84 26.42
CA GLY A 208 16.51 1.98 27.43
C GLY A 208 17.58 1.03 27.91
N GLY A 209 18.17 1.33 29.07
CA GLY A 209 19.03 0.39 29.76
C GLY A 209 18.23 -0.82 30.25
N GLY A 210 18.85 -1.99 30.17
CA GLY A 210 18.51 -3.19 30.92
C GLY A 210 17.26 -3.92 30.42
N ASP A 211 17.48 -4.96 29.62
CA ASP A 211 17.06 -6.30 30.03
C ASP A 211 18.17 -7.26 29.61
N ASP A 212 18.80 -7.83 30.64
CA ASP A 212 19.95 -8.75 30.62
C ASP A 212 19.46 -10.17 30.28
N ASP A 213 18.61 -10.30 29.26
CA ASP A 213 18.28 -11.59 28.66
C ASP A 213 19.33 -11.84 27.58
N GLY A 214 20.19 -12.84 27.80
CA GLY A 214 21.39 -13.14 27.02
C GLY A 214 21.20 -13.54 25.55
N ASP A 215 20.26 -12.92 24.84
CA ASP A 215 20.09 -13.00 23.40
C ASP A 215 20.67 -11.74 22.73
N SER A 216 21.93 -11.85 22.28
CA SER A 216 22.68 -10.78 21.61
C SER A 216 22.11 -10.35 20.24
N ASN A 217 20.92 -10.82 19.87
CA ASN A 217 20.27 -10.60 18.58
C ASN A 217 19.23 -9.47 18.58
N ASN A 218 19.30 -8.53 19.53
CA ASN A 218 18.40 -7.37 19.56
C ASN A 218 18.69 -6.33 18.45
N SER A 219 18.57 -6.75 17.19
CA SER A 219 18.71 -5.96 15.96
C SER A 219 17.36 -5.58 15.34
N ASP A 220 16.26 -5.98 15.96
CA ASP A 220 14.90 -5.92 15.39
C ASP A 220 14.20 -4.55 15.54
N TYR A 221 14.78 -3.60 16.28
CA TYR A 221 14.14 -2.30 16.52
C TYR A 221 14.51 -1.20 15.49
N SER A 222 15.39 -1.45 14.52
CA SER A 222 15.76 -0.50 13.44
C SER A 222 15.93 -1.23 12.10
N ALA A 223 16.71 -0.72 11.14
CA ALA A 223 17.03 -1.39 9.86
C ALA A 223 17.85 -2.70 10.03
N GLY A 224 17.29 -3.67 10.75
CA GLY A 224 17.84 -4.99 11.02
C GLY A 224 17.66 -5.95 9.85
N TYR A 225 17.97 -7.22 10.08
CA TYR A 225 18.03 -8.22 9.02
C TYR A 225 16.69 -8.39 8.27
N TRP A 226 15.58 -8.54 9.01
CA TRP A 226 14.23 -8.64 8.43
C TRP A 226 13.45 -7.32 8.37
N THR A 227 13.80 -6.40 9.27
CA THR A 227 13.08 -5.13 9.49
C THR A 227 13.63 -3.98 8.66
N GLY A 228 14.88 -4.09 8.17
CA GLY A 228 15.52 -3.17 7.26
C GLY A 228 15.52 -3.69 5.84
N SER A 229 15.26 -2.80 4.87
CA SER A 229 15.25 -3.18 3.45
C SER A 229 16.51 -2.79 2.69
N ALA A 230 17.59 -2.32 3.34
CA ALA A 230 18.86 -1.78 2.78
C ALA A 230 18.76 -0.92 1.50
N SER A 231 18.17 -1.44 0.42
CA SER A 231 17.55 -0.75 -0.70
C SER A 231 16.10 -1.21 -0.93
N LEU A 232 15.12 -0.31 -0.85
CA LEU A 232 13.72 -0.56 -1.19
C LEU A 232 13.56 -1.02 -2.65
N PRO A 233 12.67 -2.00 -2.91
CA PRO A 233 12.40 -2.46 -4.26
C PRO A 233 11.48 -1.51 -5.01
N ARG A 234 11.47 -1.67 -6.34
CA ARG A 234 10.35 -1.23 -7.17
C ARG A 234 9.34 -2.36 -7.29
N ILE A 235 8.08 -2.08 -6.99
CA ILE A 235 7.00 -3.08 -7.05
C ILE A 235 5.95 -2.72 -8.08
N GLY A 236 5.59 -3.71 -8.90
CA GLY A 236 4.42 -3.68 -9.77
C GLY A 236 3.46 -4.80 -9.37
N GLN A 237 2.21 -4.46 -9.05
CA GLN A 237 1.17 -5.44 -8.72
C GLN A 237 0.00 -5.31 -9.70
N TRP A 238 -0.49 -6.46 -10.17
CA TRP A 238 -1.76 -6.58 -10.87
C TRP A 238 -2.55 -7.72 -10.23
N LYS A 239 -3.65 -7.37 -9.56
CA LYS A 239 -4.47 -8.33 -8.82
C LYS A 239 -3.61 -9.21 -7.89
N ASN A 240 -3.66 -10.52 -8.10
CA ASN A 240 -2.98 -11.58 -7.37
C ASN A 240 -1.52 -11.84 -7.81
N LYS A 241 -0.98 -11.01 -8.72
CA LYS A 241 0.35 -11.17 -9.32
C LYS A 241 1.22 -9.96 -9.04
N LEU A 242 2.48 -10.19 -8.67
CA LEU A 242 3.39 -9.15 -8.19
C LEU A 242 4.82 -9.39 -8.68
N LEU A 243 5.49 -8.32 -9.13
CA LEU A 243 6.93 -8.29 -9.45
C LEU A 243 7.65 -7.33 -8.50
N VAL A 244 8.81 -7.74 -8.00
CA VAL A 244 9.66 -7.01 -7.04
C VAL A 244 11.06 -6.91 -7.60
N LEU A 245 11.52 -5.68 -7.86
CA LEU A 245 12.84 -5.43 -8.44
C LEU A 245 13.71 -4.70 -7.42
N TYR A 246 14.85 -5.28 -7.06
CA TYR A 246 15.87 -4.64 -6.24
C TYR A 246 17.01 -4.14 -7.13
N ARG A 247 17.30 -2.84 -7.04
CA ARG A 247 18.44 -2.21 -7.71
C ARG A 247 19.01 -1.10 -6.82
N PRO A 248 19.99 -1.45 -5.96
CA PRO A 248 20.74 -0.44 -5.23
C PRO A 248 21.42 0.54 -6.19
N PRO A 249 21.27 1.88 -6.02
CA PRO A 249 22.01 2.88 -6.79
C PRO A 249 23.54 2.72 -6.68
N PRO A 250 24.24 2.32 -7.76
CA PRO A 250 25.65 1.93 -7.70
C PRO A 250 26.58 3.09 -7.29
N ASP A 251 26.31 4.31 -7.73
CA ASP A 251 27.17 5.48 -7.47
C ASP A 251 27.16 5.95 -6.01
N PHE A 252 26.02 5.81 -5.33
CA PHE A 252 25.91 6.17 -3.92
C PHE A 252 26.52 5.10 -3.02
N TYR A 253 26.32 3.83 -3.38
CA TYR A 253 26.73 2.74 -2.54
C TYR A 253 28.19 2.33 -2.75
N GLY A 254 28.85 2.65 -3.87
CA GLY A 254 30.19 2.15 -4.20
C GLY A 254 31.28 2.27 -3.11
N THR A 255 31.25 3.29 -2.25
CA THR A 255 32.23 3.45 -1.14
C THR A 255 31.83 2.77 0.17
N ILE A 256 30.56 2.42 0.33
CA ILE A 256 29.97 1.82 1.54
C ILE A 256 29.21 0.52 1.22
N GLN A 257 29.42 -0.04 0.03
CA GLN A 257 28.59 -1.10 -0.55
C GLN A 257 28.69 -2.38 0.27
N SER A 258 29.91 -2.75 0.64
CA SER A 258 30.19 -3.91 1.48
C SER A 258 29.63 -3.76 2.89
N ALA A 259 29.47 -2.52 3.38
CA ALA A 259 28.90 -2.25 4.69
C ALA A 259 27.37 -2.27 4.68
N LEU A 260 26.73 -1.82 3.60
CA LEU A 260 25.27 -1.75 3.49
C LEU A 260 24.63 -3.00 2.86
N PHE A 261 25.39 -3.77 2.07
CA PHE A 261 24.94 -5.01 1.43
C PHE A 261 25.90 -6.17 1.73
N PRO A 262 26.14 -6.51 3.01
CA PRO A 262 27.19 -7.45 3.38
C PRO A 262 26.89 -8.90 2.96
N TYR A 263 25.64 -9.22 2.63
CA TYR A 263 25.17 -10.59 2.42
C TYR A 263 25.28 -11.09 0.97
N GLY A 264 25.27 -10.18 -0.02
CA GLY A 264 25.30 -10.58 -1.44
C GLY A 264 24.05 -11.30 -1.93
N TYR A 265 22.95 -11.27 -1.19
CA TYR A 265 21.65 -11.81 -1.57
C TYR A 265 20.51 -10.93 -1.07
N THR A 266 19.34 -11.10 -1.69
CA THR A 266 18.05 -10.73 -1.10
C THR A 266 17.41 -11.99 -0.52
N HIS A 267 16.44 -11.86 0.39
CA HIS A 267 15.80 -13.03 0.97
C HIS A 267 14.28 -12.93 0.99
N ALA A 268 13.63 -14.07 1.17
CA ALA A 268 12.20 -14.21 1.28
C ALA A 268 11.83 -14.98 2.56
N SER A 269 10.79 -14.52 3.25
CA SER A 269 10.14 -15.33 4.28
C SER A 269 9.18 -16.32 3.61
N PHE A 270 9.37 -17.59 3.90
CA PHE A 270 8.53 -18.71 3.45
C PHE A 270 8.52 -19.78 4.56
N PRO A 271 7.70 -19.62 5.61
CA PRO A 271 7.75 -20.47 6.80
C PRO A 271 7.11 -21.85 6.56
N LEU A 272 7.95 -22.87 6.34
CA LEU A 272 7.55 -24.22 5.93
C LEU A 272 6.55 -24.86 6.90
N GLU A 273 6.71 -24.60 8.20
CA GLU A 273 5.90 -25.19 9.28
C GLU A 273 4.39 -24.93 9.15
N TYR A 274 3.97 -23.88 8.43
CA TYR A 274 2.56 -23.54 8.28
C TYR A 274 1.90 -24.16 7.05
N PHE A 275 2.67 -24.72 6.12
CA PHE A 275 2.13 -25.24 4.87
C PHE A 275 1.67 -26.69 5.01
N ASP A 276 0.47 -26.98 4.49
CA ASP A 276 -0.03 -28.35 4.41
C ASP A 276 0.74 -29.16 3.37
N GLU A 277 1.19 -28.50 2.31
CA GLU A 277 1.89 -29.10 1.16
C GLU A 277 2.79 -28.06 0.50
N VAL A 278 3.98 -28.48 0.07
CA VAL A 278 4.99 -27.62 -0.57
C VAL A 278 5.54 -28.30 -1.81
N TYR A 279 5.60 -27.55 -2.91
CA TYR A 279 6.39 -27.85 -4.09
C TYR A 279 7.67 -27.01 -4.03
N ASP A 280 8.83 -27.67 -3.93
CA ASP A 280 10.13 -27.00 -3.90
C ASP A 280 10.98 -27.41 -5.10
N ASP A 281 11.31 -26.43 -5.92
CA ASP A 281 12.23 -26.54 -7.05
C ASP A 281 13.17 -25.32 -7.10
N LEU A 282 13.43 -24.70 -5.95
CA LEU A 282 14.20 -23.45 -5.83
C LEU A 282 15.59 -23.59 -6.43
N LYS A 283 16.27 -24.70 -6.13
CA LYS A 283 17.66 -24.93 -6.51
C LYS A 283 17.85 -25.00 -8.03
N TYR A 284 16.87 -25.52 -8.76
CA TYR A 284 16.99 -25.76 -10.20
C TYR A 284 16.30 -24.70 -11.03
N THR A 285 15.13 -24.24 -10.58
CA THR A 285 14.27 -23.35 -11.37
C THR A 285 13.93 -22.05 -10.64
N GLY A 286 14.34 -21.88 -9.38
CA GLY A 286 14.02 -20.68 -8.60
C GLY A 286 12.55 -20.60 -8.22
N ARG A 287 11.82 -21.72 -8.23
CA ARG A 287 10.37 -21.76 -7.99
C ARG A 287 10.05 -22.52 -6.72
N ILE A 288 9.10 -21.99 -5.95
CA ILE A 288 8.49 -22.68 -4.81
C ILE A 288 7.00 -22.36 -4.77
N ALA A 289 6.19 -23.32 -4.36
CA ALA A 289 4.77 -23.11 -4.08
C ALA A 289 4.36 -23.80 -2.79
N GLY A 290 3.36 -23.22 -2.11
CA GLY A 290 2.84 -23.76 -0.86
C GLY A 290 1.32 -23.66 -0.80
N ARG A 291 0.69 -24.62 -0.10
CA ARG A 291 -0.75 -24.68 0.16
C ARG A 291 -1.04 -24.53 1.65
N ILE A 292 -2.07 -23.76 1.98
CA ILE A 292 -2.74 -23.79 3.29
C ILE A 292 -4.24 -23.83 3.05
N GLY A 293 -4.89 -24.91 3.48
CA GLY A 293 -6.30 -25.17 3.16
C GLY A 293 -6.53 -25.08 1.65
N ASP A 294 -7.46 -24.21 1.26
CA ASP A 294 -7.83 -24.01 -0.15
C ASP A 294 -7.03 -22.89 -0.83
N GLY A 295 -6.08 -22.25 -0.15
CA GLY A 295 -5.28 -21.17 -0.72
C GLY A 295 -3.88 -21.62 -1.14
N PHE A 296 -3.35 -20.97 -2.16
CA PHE A 296 -2.05 -21.24 -2.78
C PHE A 296 -1.20 -19.97 -2.89
N VAL A 297 0.12 -20.12 -2.74
CA VAL A 297 1.11 -19.08 -3.00
C VAL A 297 2.29 -19.67 -3.76
N ALA A 298 2.87 -18.90 -4.68
CA ALA A 298 4.11 -19.23 -5.35
C ALA A 298 5.08 -18.04 -5.31
N LEU A 299 6.37 -18.35 -5.16
CA LEU A 299 7.47 -17.42 -5.33
C LEU A 299 8.37 -17.86 -6.48
N PHE A 300 8.90 -16.85 -7.17
CA PHE A 300 9.85 -17.00 -8.26
C PHE A 300 11.06 -16.12 -7.97
N SER A 301 12.24 -16.70 -8.03
CA SER A 301 13.53 -15.98 -8.00
C SER A 301 14.12 -15.96 -9.41
N ALA A 302 14.55 -14.79 -9.89
CA ALA A 302 15.24 -14.67 -11.18
C ALA A 302 16.70 -15.15 -11.13
N SER A 303 17.24 -15.35 -9.93
CA SER A 303 18.61 -15.75 -9.67
C SER A 303 18.66 -17.06 -8.88
N SER A 304 19.85 -17.64 -8.73
CA SER A 304 20.03 -18.86 -7.94
C SER A 304 19.54 -18.63 -6.51
N ALA A 305 18.64 -19.50 -6.07
CA ALA A 305 17.99 -19.42 -4.77
C ALA A 305 18.09 -20.76 -4.03
N GLY A 306 18.00 -20.69 -2.71
CA GLY A 306 18.02 -21.86 -1.84
C GLY A 306 17.61 -21.50 -0.42
N TRP A 307 17.45 -22.52 0.41
CA TRP A 307 17.10 -22.35 1.82
C TRP A 307 18.30 -21.88 2.63
N ILE A 308 18.06 -20.93 3.53
CA ILE A 308 18.94 -20.62 4.67
C ILE A 308 18.55 -21.51 5.83
N ASP A 309 17.26 -21.57 6.15
CA ASP A 309 16.64 -22.41 7.18
C ASP A 309 15.24 -22.85 6.74
N ASP A 310 14.37 -23.26 7.67
CA ASP A 310 13.01 -23.72 7.39
C ASP A 310 11.98 -22.58 7.21
N GLN A 311 12.40 -21.32 7.30
CA GLN A 311 11.55 -20.15 7.11
C GLN A 311 12.09 -19.14 6.10
N GLU A 312 13.32 -19.30 5.65
CA GLU A 312 14.05 -18.30 4.89
C GLU A 312 14.67 -18.85 3.61
N ILE A 313 14.40 -18.16 2.51
CA ILE A 313 15.00 -18.44 1.20
C ILE A 313 15.91 -17.29 0.82
N TYR A 314 17.17 -17.56 0.47
CA TYR A 314 18.03 -16.56 -0.17
C TYR A 314 17.86 -16.59 -1.69
N SER A 315 18.11 -15.45 -2.33
CA SER A 315 18.32 -15.30 -3.78
C SER A 315 19.56 -14.45 -4.02
N ALA A 316 20.55 -15.06 -4.66
CA ALA A 316 21.83 -14.42 -4.95
C ALA A 316 21.62 -13.13 -5.73
N THR A 317 22.32 -12.06 -5.32
CA THR A 317 22.26 -10.79 -6.05
C THR A 317 23.27 -10.78 -7.20
N GLY A 318 22.88 -10.13 -8.30
CA GLY A 318 23.74 -9.87 -9.44
C GLY A 318 24.67 -8.69 -9.23
N VAL A 319 25.20 -8.17 -10.34
CA VAL A 319 26.08 -7.00 -10.36
C VAL A 319 25.42 -5.83 -9.62
N TYR A 320 26.21 -5.16 -8.76
CA TYR A 320 25.77 -4.07 -7.88
C TYR A 320 24.67 -4.42 -6.87
N GLY A 321 24.46 -5.70 -6.57
CA GLY A 321 23.46 -6.12 -5.61
C GLY A 321 22.04 -6.18 -6.19
N THR A 322 21.89 -6.30 -7.50
CA THR A 322 20.57 -6.39 -8.16
C THR A 322 19.87 -7.72 -7.88
N GLY A 323 18.54 -7.73 -7.82
CA GLY A 323 17.76 -8.95 -7.61
C GLY A 323 16.31 -8.79 -8.04
N ALA A 324 15.65 -9.88 -8.42
CA ALA A 324 14.26 -9.83 -8.84
C ALA A 324 13.47 -11.04 -8.34
N TRP A 325 12.26 -10.76 -7.88
CA TRP A 325 11.29 -11.76 -7.42
C TRP A 325 9.94 -11.55 -8.11
N ALA A 326 9.17 -12.62 -8.21
CA ALA A 326 7.74 -12.54 -8.46
C ALA A 326 6.95 -13.36 -7.43
N CYS A 327 5.72 -12.96 -7.19
CA CYS A 327 4.78 -13.69 -6.35
C CYS A 327 3.44 -13.81 -7.07
N VAL A 328 2.83 -14.99 -6.98
CA VAL A 328 1.46 -15.24 -7.43
C VAL A 328 0.72 -15.95 -6.32
N VAL A 329 -0.49 -15.48 -6.02
CA VAL A 329 -1.41 -16.15 -5.10
C VAL A 329 -2.65 -16.64 -5.84
N GLY A 330 -3.28 -17.68 -5.35
CA GLY A 330 -4.51 -18.22 -5.92
C GLY A 330 -5.20 -19.15 -4.93
N ASP A 331 -6.22 -19.85 -5.37
CA ASP A 331 -6.93 -20.81 -4.53
C ASP A 331 -7.58 -21.93 -5.36
N VAL A 332 -8.30 -22.82 -4.68
CA VAL A 332 -9.10 -23.89 -5.30
C VAL A 332 -10.15 -23.34 -6.28
N ALA A 333 -10.71 -22.15 -6.04
CA ALA A 333 -11.71 -21.59 -6.96
C ALA A 333 -11.08 -21.16 -8.30
N THR A 334 -9.83 -20.68 -8.28
CA THR A 334 -9.13 -20.25 -9.51
C THR A 334 -8.30 -21.35 -10.17
N HIS A 335 -7.74 -22.30 -9.42
CA HIS A 335 -6.84 -23.33 -9.95
C HIS A 335 -7.33 -24.77 -9.77
N GLY A 336 -8.44 -24.99 -9.06
CA GLY A 336 -9.03 -26.31 -8.82
C GLY A 336 -8.29 -27.18 -7.79
N SER A 337 -6.97 -27.31 -7.90
CA SER A 337 -6.16 -28.09 -6.95
C SER A 337 -4.74 -27.54 -6.84
N PHE A 338 -4.02 -27.91 -5.78
CA PHE A 338 -2.61 -27.53 -5.65
C PHE A 338 -1.71 -28.17 -6.70
N SER A 339 -1.98 -29.41 -7.11
CA SER A 339 -1.27 -30.05 -8.23
C SER A 339 -1.44 -29.27 -9.55
N SER A 340 -2.66 -28.78 -9.82
CA SER A 340 -2.94 -27.90 -10.96
C SER A 340 -2.23 -26.56 -10.84
N PHE A 341 -2.18 -25.98 -9.63
CA PHE A 341 -1.41 -24.76 -9.37
C PHE A 341 0.11 -24.97 -9.52
N VAL A 342 0.65 -26.10 -9.10
CA VAL A 342 2.07 -26.45 -9.31
C VAL A 342 2.37 -26.57 -10.80
N THR A 343 1.48 -27.19 -11.58
CA THR A 343 1.63 -27.26 -13.05
C THR A 343 1.65 -25.85 -13.66
N TYR A 344 0.79 -24.95 -13.17
CA TYR A 344 0.78 -23.53 -13.57
C TYR A 344 2.10 -22.82 -13.24
N VAL A 345 2.64 -23.04 -12.03
CA VAL A 345 3.94 -22.48 -11.58
C VAL A 345 5.11 -23.00 -12.42
N GLN A 346 5.12 -24.31 -12.72
CA GLN A 346 6.13 -24.94 -13.56
C GLN A 346 6.14 -24.39 -14.99
N GLY A 347 4.95 -24.11 -15.54
CA GLY A 347 4.81 -23.50 -16.87
C GLY A 347 5.13 -22.00 -16.91
N THR A 348 5.16 -21.31 -15.76
CA THR A 348 5.39 -19.86 -15.70
C THR A 348 6.85 -19.52 -15.97
N THR A 349 7.11 -18.55 -16.85
CA THR A 349 8.46 -18.01 -17.11
C THR A 349 8.67 -16.71 -16.32
N PHE A 350 9.79 -16.60 -15.60
CA PHE A 350 10.20 -15.39 -14.90
C PHE A 350 11.68 -15.11 -15.16
N GLU A 351 11.97 -14.01 -15.84
CA GLU A 351 13.32 -13.72 -16.35
C GLU A 351 13.64 -12.23 -16.30
N VAL A 352 14.93 -11.92 -16.08
CA VAL A 352 15.51 -10.58 -16.20
C VAL A 352 16.43 -10.58 -17.41
N SER A 353 16.06 -9.85 -18.46
CA SER A 353 16.84 -9.76 -19.71
C SER A 353 17.99 -8.75 -19.63
N ASP A 354 17.88 -7.74 -18.76
CA ASP A 354 18.94 -6.77 -18.49
C ASP A 354 18.90 -6.34 -17.02
N TYR A 355 19.96 -6.64 -16.28
CA TYR A 355 20.08 -6.31 -14.85
C TYR A 355 20.39 -4.82 -14.60
N ALA A 356 20.90 -4.08 -15.59
CA ALA A 356 21.14 -2.64 -15.43
C ALA A 356 19.83 -1.86 -15.49
N SER A 357 18.97 -2.17 -16.47
CA SER A 357 17.62 -1.59 -16.57
C SER A 357 16.58 -2.33 -15.72
N MET A 358 16.91 -3.50 -15.17
CA MET A 358 15.99 -4.45 -14.54
C MET A 358 14.83 -4.86 -15.46
N ASP A 359 15.04 -4.93 -16.77
CA ASP A 359 14.00 -5.35 -17.71
C ASP A 359 13.61 -6.81 -17.43
N THR A 360 12.41 -6.98 -16.90
CA THR A 360 11.92 -8.21 -16.29
C THR A 360 10.60 -8.60 -16.95
N THR A 361 10.46 -9.90 -17.23
CA THR A 361 9.23 -10.48 -17.78
C THR A 361 8.72 -11.60 -16.89
N LEU A 362 7.42 -11.60 -16.62
CA LEU A 362 6.67 -12.69 -16.00
C LEU A 362 5.57 -13.14 -16.95
N SER A 363 5.62 -14.38 -17.44
CA SER A 363 4.70 -14.89 -18.46
C SER A 363 4.03 -16.17 -18.00
N PHE A 364 2.70 -16.21 -18.10
CA PHE A 364 1.88 -17.37 -17.82
C PHE A 364 1.43 -17.98 -19.15
N PRO A 365 1.70 -19.28 -19.41
CA PRO A 365 1.31 -19.93 -20.67
C PRO A 365 -0.18 -19.75 -20.97
N ASP A 366 -0.49 -19.39 -22.21
CA ASP A 366 -1.85 -19.20 -22.74
C ASP A 366 -2.74 -18.18 -21.99
N GLU A 367 -2.17 -17.42 -21.05
CA GLU A 367 -2.87 -16.42 -20.24
C GLU A 367 -2.35 -15.01 -20.49
N GLU A 368 -1.51 -14.47 -19.62
CA GLU A 368 -1.07 -13.08 -19.67
C GLU A 368 0.42 -13.01 -19.36
N SER A 369 1.05 -11.93 -19.79
CA SER A 369 2.42 -11.62 -19.42
C SER A 369 2.54 -10.20 -18.92
N PHE A 370 3.59 -9.97 -18.12
CA PHE A 370 3.90 -8.69 -17.53
C PHE A 370 5.33 -8.34 -17.88
N SER A 371 5.55 -7.14 -18.40
CA SER A 371 6.87 -6.55 -18.55
C SER A 371 7.01 -5.38 -17.59
N PHE A 372 8.14 -5.33 -16.89
CA PHE A 372 8.48 -4.26 -15.96
C PHE A 372 9.97 -3.97 -16.03
N GLY A 373 10.37 -2.75 -15.67
CA GLY A 373 11.78 -2.38 -15.61
C GLY A 373 12.03 -1.49 -14.41
N TRP A 374 13.25 -0.99 -14.24
CA TRP A 374 13.53 0.00 -13.21
C TRP A 374 12.84 1.32 -13.53
N ASP A 375 12.92 1.80 -14.77
CA ASP A 375 12.29 3.06 -15.22
C ASP A 375 11.16 2.84 -16.24
N SER A 376 11.00 1.62 -16.74
CA SER A 376 9.97 1.23 -17.70
C SER A 376 8.58 1.13 -17.04
N PRO A 377 7.47 1.41 -17.75
CA PRO A 377 6.13 1.25 -17.19
C PRO A 377 5.82 -0.23 -16.88
N PHE A 378 4.92 -0.48 -15.92
CA PHE A 378 4.34 -1.81 -15.72
C PHE A 378 3.30 -2.08 -16.81
N VAL A 379 3.54 -3.08 -17.65
CA VAL A 379 2.70 -3.38 -18.81
C VAL A 379 2.22 -4.81 -18.75
N ARG A 380 0.90 -4.98 -18.85
CA ARG A 380 0.22 -6.26 -18.98
C ARG A 380 -0.05 -6.53 -20.47
N THR A 381 0.22 -7.74 -20.92
CA THR A 381 -0.16 -8.28 -22.22
C THR A 381 -1.17 -9.40 -21.98
N ASP A 382 -2.39 -9.28 -22.50
CA ASP A 382 -3.38 -10.35 -22.36
C ASP A 382 -3.16 -11.52 -23.34
N ALA A 383 -3.96 -12.58 -23.21
CA ALA A 383 -3.85 -13.81 -24.03
C ALA A 383 -3.96 -13.57 -25.54
N ARG A 384 -4.53 -12.42 -25.93
CA ARG A 384 -4.69 -12.02 -27.34
C ARG A 384 -3.54 -11.12 -27.81
N GLY A 385 -2.50 -10.95 -27.00
CA GLY A 385 -1.36 -10.09 -27.28
C GLY A 385 -1.63 -8.60 -27.08
N LYS A 386 -2.77 -8.20 -26.50
CA LYS A 386 -3.09 -6.79 -26.31
C LYS A 386 -2.33 -6.24 -25.09
N ARG A 387 -1.50 -5.24 -25.35
CA ARG A 387 -0.68 -4.55 -24.33
C ARG A 387 -1.45 -3.39 -23.69
N LYS A 388 -1.38 -3.28 -22.37
CA LYS A 388 -1.94 -2.18 -21.58
C LYS A 388 -1.01 -1.81 -20.44
N LYS A 389 -0.69 -0.51 -20.33
CA LYS A 389 -0.03 0.04 -19.14
C LYS A 389 -0.95 -0.09 -17.93
N VAL A 390 -0.44 -0.70 -16.87
CA VAL A 390 -1.08 -0.77 -15.56
C VAL A 390 -0.62 0.46 -14.78
N ALA A 391 -1.59 1.20 -14.22
CA ALA A 391 -1.27 2.32 -13.34
C ALA A 391 -0.69 1.76 -12.04
N LEU A 392 0.36 2.39 -11.51
CA LEU A 392 0.94 2.10 -10.20
C LEU A 392 0.78 3.28 -9.22
N SER A 393 0.11 4.34 -9.67
CA SER A 393 -0.10 5.59 -8.94
C SER A 393 -1.27 6.37 -9.54
N GLY A 394 -1.66 7.45 -8.85
CA GLY A 394 -2.77 8.31 -9.25
C GLY A 394 -4.13 7.71 -8.90
N TYR A 395 -4.19 6.88 -7.85
CA TYR A 395 -5.44 6.33 -7.35
C TYR A 395 -6.26 7.39 -6.60
N GLY A 396 -7.48 7.02 -6.24
CA GLY A 396 -8.25 7.76 -5.26
C GLY A 396 -7.70 7.58 -3.84
N ARG A 397 -8.24 8.35 -2.89
CA ARG A 397 -8.02 8.09 -1.45
C ARG A 397 -8.43 6.66 -1.11
N PHE A 398 -9.56 6.24 -1.67
CA PHE A 398 -10.03 4.87 -1.67
C PHE A 398 -10.61 4.56 -3.04
N ASP A 399 -10.26 3.40 -3.59
CA ASP A 399 -10.79 2.89 -4.84
C ASP A 399 -11.03 1.39 -4.70
N ASN A 400 -12.30 1.01 -4.48
CA ASN A 400 -12.77 -0.38 -4.38
C ASN A 400 -14.26 -0.47 -4.73
N ALA A 401 -14.82 -1.68 -4.64
CA ALA A 401 -16.21 -1.97 -5.00
C ALA A 401 -17.27 -1.17 -4.23
N PHE A 402 -16.95 -0.67 -3.02
CA PHE A 402 -17.91 -0.01 -2.12
C PHE A 402 -17.71 1.50 -2.02
N VAL A 403 -16.50 1.98 -2.33
CA VAL A 403 -16.14 3.39 -2.24
C VAL A 403 -15.14 3.79 -3.32
N SER A 404 -15.42 4.92 -3.96
CA SER A 404 -14.48 5.64 -4.81
C SER A 404 -14.41 7.08 -4.31
N ALA A 405 -13.26 7.48 -3.79
CA ALA A 405 -13.02 8.79 -3.20
C ALA A 405 -11.76 9.41 -3.82
N LYS A 406 -11.81 10.68 -4.22
CA LYS A 406 -10.63 11.38 -4.76
C LYS A 406 -9.60 11.67 -3.67
N PHE A 407 -8.34 11.79 -4.09
CA PHE A 407 -7.25 12.28 -3.26
C PHE A 407 -6.71 13.62 -3.80
N PRO A 408 -6.57 14.67 -2.96
CA PRO A 408 -7.08 14.76 -1.59
C PRO A 408 -8.61 14.73 -1.58
N THR A 409 -9.20 14.18 -0.53
CA THR A 409 -10.66 14.19 -0.37
C THR A 409 -11.13 15.59 0.02
N THR A 410 -12.04 16.17 -0.76
CA THR A 410 -12.66 17.47 -0.45
C THR A 410 -14.12 17.26 -0.02
N GLY A 411 -14.42 17.63 1.22
CA GLY A 411 -15.78 17.64 1.76
C GLY A 411 -16.23 16.31 2.37
N HIS A 412 -16.52 15.30 1.55
CA HIS A 412 -17.13 14.07 2.06
C HIS A 412 -16.71 12.78 1.33
N ILE A 413 -16.76 11.66 2.06
CA ILE A 413 -16.67 10.29 1.51
C ILE A 413 -18.02 9.62 1.69
N LYS A 414 -18.50 8.95 0.64
CA LYS A 414 -19.76 8.19 0.67
C LYS A 414 -19.47 6.72 0.36
N ILE A 415 -19.79 5.87 1.31
CA ILE A 415 -19.67 4.41 1.21
C ILE A 415 -21.08 3.87 1.02
N ARG A 416 -21.28 2.96 0.07
CA ARG A 416 -22.61 2.41 -0.24
C ARG A 416 -22.56 0.90 -0.31
N PHE A 417 -23.56 0.27 0.29
CA PHE A 417 -23.75 -1.17 0.21
C PHE A 417 -25.22 -1.51 0.48
N GLU A 418 -25.83 -2.36 -0.35
CA GLU A 418 -27.21 -2.86 -0.19
C GLU A 418 -28.27 -1.81 0.17
N GLY A 419 -28.25 -0.66 -0.50
CA GLY A 419 -29.20 0.41 -0.22
C GLY A 419 -28.99 1.08 1.14
N LEU A 420 -27.85 0.90 1.78
CA LEU A 420 -27.37 1.70 2.90
C LEU A 420 -26.30 2.69 2.41
N VAL A 421 -26.24 3.87 3.02
CA VAL A 421 -25.22 4.88 2.74
C VAL A 421 -24.58 5.35 4.04
N HIS A 422 -23.25 5.30 4.09
CA HIS A 422 -22.45 5.92 5.13
C HIS A 422 -21.75 7.16 4.58
N VAL A 423 -21.92 8.31 5.22
CA VAL A 423 -21.33 9.58 4.81
C VAL A 423 -20.40 10.10 5.90
N LEU A 424 -19.12 10.25 5.55
CA LEU A 424 -18.13 10.96 6.36
C LEU A 424 -18.01 12.38 5.81
N ASN A 425 -18.35 13.40 6.61
CA ASN A 425 -18.22 14.81 6.23
C ASN A 425 -17.12 15.48 7.05
N PHE A 426 -15.95 15.62 6.44
CA PHE A 426 -14.75 16.16 7.08
C PHE A 426 -14.85 17.66 7.35
N LYS A 427 -15.66 18.40 6.59
CA LYS A 427 -15.86 19.84 6.82
C LYS A 427 -16.75 20.09 8.05
N ALA A 428 -17.79 19.28 8.22
CA ALA A 428 -18.70 19.40 9.34
C ALA A 428 -18.25 18.60 10.58
N GLY A 429 -17.27 17.69 10.43
CA GLY A 429 -16.87 16.76 11.48
C GLY A 429 -17.98 15.76 11.82
N THR A 430 -18.84 15.42 10.85
CA THR A 430 -20.02 14.58 11.08
C THR A 430 -19.96 13.25 10.33
N ARG A 431 -20.70 12.28 10.87
CA ARG A 431 -20.89 10.94 10.33
C ARG A 431 -22.37 10.63 10.29
N VAL A 432 -22.89 10.22 9.13
CA VAL A 432 -24.32 9.89 8.96
C VAL A 432 -24.47 8.53 8.29
N THR A 433 -25.22 7.63 8.91
CA THR A 433 -25.68 6.37 8.31
C THR A 433 -27.16 6.48 8.06
N GLN A 434 -27.57 6.13 6.84
CA GLN A 434 -28.98 6.22 6.43
C GLN A 434 -29.27 5.13 5.41
N SER A 435 -30.48 4.56 5.46
CA SER A 435 -31.02 3.82 4.32
C SER A 435 -31.08 4.78 3.14
N ALA A 436 -30.57 4.36 1.98
CA ALA A 436 -30.78 4.99 0.70
C ALA A 436 -32.29 4.98 0.47
N GLY A 437 -32.96 6.03 0.92
CA GLY A 437 -34.40 6.14 0.79
C GLY A 437 -34.78 5.85 -0.65
N ILE A 438 -35.72 4.92 -0.83
CA ILE A 438 -36.59 4.91 -2.02
C ILE A 438 -36.94 6.37 -2.25
N ASN A 439 -36.74 6.87 -3.46
CA ASN A 439 -36.96 8.28 -3.77
C ASN A 439 -38.47 8.56 -3.65
N ILE A 440 -38.92 8.83 -2.42
CA ILE A 440 -40.33 8.99 -2.04
C ILE A 440 -40.95 10.14 -2.86
N ILE A 441 -40.14 11.07 -3.36
CA ILE A 441 -40.57 12.13 -4.28
C ILE A 441 -41.18 11.55 -5.57
N ALA A 442 -40.64 10.47 -6.14
CA ALA A 442 -41.19 9.87 -7.36
C ALA A 442 -42.53 9.14 -7.10
N VAL A 443 -42.69 8.55 -5.92
CA VAL A 443 -43.93 7.87 -5.49
C VAL A 443 -45.02 8.88 -5.08
N PHE A 444 -44.63 10.00 -4.47
CA PHE A 444 -45.56 11.08 -4.12
C PHE A 444 -45.96 11.91 -5.33
N PHE A 445 -45.05 12.19 -6.28
CA PHE A 445 -45.41 12.90 -7.51
C PHE A 445 -46.35 12.08 -8.40
N SER A 446 -46.15 10.76 -8.51
CA SER A 446 -47.08 9.90 -9.23
C SER A 446 -48.42 9.81 -8.48
N GLY A 447 -48.42 9.63 -7.16
CA GLY A 447 -49.64 9.59 -6.36
C GLY A 447 -50.50 10.85 -6.47
N PHE A 448 -49.91 12.05 -6.36
CA PHE A 448 -50.67 13.31 -6.46
C PHE A 448 -51.16 13.61 -7.88
N LEU A 449 -50.36 13.30 -8.91
CA LEU A 449 -50.79 13.43 -10.30
C LEU A 449 -51.96 12.48 -10.59
N LEU A 450 -51.92 11.26 -10.06
CA LEU A 450 -52.96 10.24 -10.22
C LEU A 450 -54.25 10.60 -9.48
N ILE A 451 -54.16 11.17 -8.28
CA ILE A 451 -55.31 11.70 -7.53
C ILE A 451 -55.93 12.87 -8.30
N GLY A 452 -55.12 13.79 -8.84
CA GLY A 452 -55.59 14.89 -9.67
C GLY A 452 -56.32 14.44 -10.93
N ILE A 453 -55.74 13.48 -11.67
CA ILE A 453 -56.34 12.89 -12.87
C ILE A 453 -57.63 12.13 -12.53
N SER A 454 -57.65 11.37 -11.43
CA SER A 454 -58.84 10.67 -10.94
C SER A 454 -60.00 11.63 -10.66
N PHE A 455 -59.72 12.78 -10.04
CA PHE A 455 -60.74 13.79 -9.73
C PHE A 455 -61.33 14.42 -11.00
N ILE A 456 -60.49 14.71 -12.00
CA ILE A 456 -60.92 15.27 -13.29
C ILE A 456 -61.76 14.23 -14.05
N LEU A 457 -61.32 12.97 -14.09
CA LEU A 457 -62.02 11.90 -14.80
C LEU A 457 -63.35 11.55 -14.15
N ARG A 458 -63.44 11.48 -12.81
CA ARG A 458 -64.70 11.26 -12.09
C ARG A 458 -65.73 12.36 -12.31
N ARG A 459 -65.27 13.60 -12.46
CA ARG A 459 -66.16 14.73 -12.73
C ARG A 459 -66.73 14.70 -14.15
N ARG A 460 -66.05 14.03 -15.08
CA ARG A 460 -66.43 13.96 -16.50
C ARG A 460 -67.12 12.65 -16.88
N TYR A 461 -66.86 11.56 -16.13
CA TYR A 461 -67.40 10.21 -16.37
C TYR A 461 -67.73 9.53 -15.03
N PRO A 462 -68.97 9.72 -14.50
CA PRO A 462 -69.35 9.23 -13.18
C PRO A 462 -69.38 7.69 -13.05
N ASP A 463 -69.55 6.98 -14.16
CA ASP A 463 -69.75 5.52 -14.18
C ASP A 463 -68.43 4.71 -14.16
N LEU A 464 -67.28 5.39 -14.15
CA LEU A 464 -65.94 4.78 -14.04
C LEU A 464 -65.61 4.40 -12.58
N ASN A 465 -66.47 3.61 -11.93
CA ASN A 465 -66.19 3.04 -10.60
C ASN A 465 -65.69 1.60 -10.73
N GLY A 466 -64.38 1.42 -10.60
CA GLY A 466 -63.75 0.11 -10.36
C GLY A 466 -62.41 -0.12 -11.05
N GLY A 467 -62.23 0.37 -12.29
CA GLY A 467 -61.07 -0.01 -13.10
C GLY A 467 -59.78 0.80 -12.88
N LEU A 468 -59.87 2.08 -12.50
CA LEU A 468 -58.69 2.95 -12.43
C LEU A 468 -57.74 2.58 -11.29
N HIS A 469 -58.28 2.20 -10.12
CA HIS A 469 -57.48 1.86 -8.95
C HIS A 469 -56.64 0.58 -9.19
N ASP A 470 -57.24 -0.44 -9.82
CA ASP A 470 -56.57 -1.69 -10.19
C ASP A 470 -55.52 -1.51 -11.30
N PHE A 471 -55.76 -0.61 -12.25
CA PHE A 471 -54.78 -0.28 -13.28
C PHE A 471 -53.52 0.35 -12.70
N PHE A 472 -53.66 1.25 -11.72
CA PHE A 472 -52.50 1.93 -11.09
C PHE A 472 -51.78 1.07 -10.06
N HIS A 473 -52.49 0.18 -9.34
CA HIS A 473 -51.84 -0.77 -8.43
C HIS A 473 -50.87 -1.71 -9.15
N LYS A 474 -51.15 -2.06 -10.42
CA LYS A 474 -50.26 -2.88 -11.26
C LYS A 474 -49.03 -2.14 -11.78
N LEU A 475 -49.06 -0.80 -11.83
CA LEU A 475 -47.94 0.02 -12.32
C LEU A 475 -46.87 0.29 -11.24
N CYS A 476 -47.22 0.16 -9.95
CA CYS A 476 -46.36 0.54 -8.82
C CYS A 476 -45.88 -0.63 -7.96
N HIS A 477 -45.86 -1.86 -8.49
CA HIS A 477 -45.35 -3.00 -7.73
C HIS A 477 -43.82 -2.90 -7.51
N PRO A 478 -43.26 -3.36 -6.36
CA PRO A 478 -41.88 -3.06 -5.94
C PRO A 478 -40.77 -3.72 -6.77
N GLU A 479 -41.13 -4.57 -7.73
CA GLU A 479 -40.18 -5.22 -8.64
C GLU A 479 -40.04 -4.38 -9.92
N GLY A 480 -39.01 -3.53 -9.97
CA GLY A 480 -38.80 -2.51 -11.00
C GLY A 480 -38.66 -3.01 -12.45
N LYS A 481 -39.77 -3.38 -13.09
CA LYS A 481 -39.86 -3.52 -14.56
C LYS A 481 -41.03 -2.70 -15.08
N ILE A 482 -40.75 -1.45 -15.45
CA ILE A 482 -41.63 -0.67 -16.31
C ILE A 482 -41.54 -1.28 -17.72
N LYS A 483 -42.49 -2.15 -18.08
CA LYS A 483 -42.74 -2.46 -19.50
C LYS A 483 -43.58 -1.32 -20.07
N LEU A 484 -42.95 -0.42 -20.82
CA LEU A 484 -43.66 0.42 -21.78
C LEU A 484 -44.24 -0.51 -22.85
N LEU A 485 -45.56 -0.65 -22.87
CA LEU A 485 -46.29 -1.21 -24.01
C LEU A 485 -46.98 -0.05 -24.71
N ASN A 486 -46.50 0.20 -25.95
CA ASN A 486 -46.90 1.15 -27.01
C ASN A 486 -47.73 2.38 -26.63
#